data_AF-A0A949E076-F1
#
_entry.id   AF-A0A949E076-F1
#
_cell.length_a   1.000
_cell.length_b   1.000
_cell.length_c   1.000
_cell.angle_alpha   90.00
_cell.angle_beta   90.00
_cell.angle_gamma   90.00
#
_symmetry.space_group_name_H-M   'P 1'
#
loop_
_entity.id
_entity.type
_entity.pdbx_description
1 polymer ?
#
loop_
_entity_poly.entity_id
_entity_poly.type
_entity_poly.pdbx_seq_one_letter_code
_entity_poly.pdbx_strand_id
1 'polypeptide(L)'
;MQTDNPQQNSDNQEKLNRLWNKLLEHGITNEILCDIIANTEPLRERAWQKLLEIGPSNNSLRYIIEHIDSLRGNAWEILKKQKPSNYELKNIIEYAEPLRKEAWKLLLKQKPTNYELRDIARYIEPLRDEAWKLLLKQKPTNSDLLFIIRYVEPLRKEAWKKLLKQEPIKDDLKHIINFVEPLREEAWIKFLGMKPSNYDLCEFIKDVEPLREKAWQKLLEQGPANSDLCYIIKDAEPLRGTAWQTLLMQGPSNEDLLFIIRHVEPLTRAAWQKLLEQGPSNDDLCYIIKDVEPLRSEAWRKLLQQEPSNEDLKFIFKYVDSLRGVAQERLSKEKDRDEILDEIRGLTT
;
A
#
# COMPACT_ATOMS: atom_id res chain seq x y z
N MET A 1 -55.11 2.12 -10.94
CA MET A 1 -55.70 3.30 -11.60
C MET A 1 -56.02 4.32 -10.51
N GLN A 2 -55.07 5.17 -10.15
CA GLN A 2 -55.35 6.35 -9.34
C GLN A 2 -55.91 7.41 -10.30
N THR A 3 -57.14 7.83 -10.03
CA THR A 3 -57.85 8.86 -10.79
C THR A 3 -57.27 10.23 -10.44
N ASP A 4 -56.58 10.88 -11.38
CA ASP A 4 -56.18 12.28 -11.25
C ASP A 4 -57.42 13.16 -11.08
N ASN A 5 -57.55 13.81 -9.93
CA ASN A 5 -58.68 14.69 -9.60
C ASN A 5 -58.40 16.12 -10.12
N PRO A 6 -59.13 16.63 -11.13
CA PRO A 6 -58.81 17.90 -11.80
C PRO A 6 -58.80 19.12 -10.87
N GLN A 7 -59.67 19.12 -9.85
CA GLN A 7 -59.77 20.21 -8.87
C GLN A 7 -58.48 20.33 -8.03
N GLN A 8 -57.88 19.18 -7.69
CA GLN A 8 -56.69 19.10 -6.85
C GLN A 8 -55.43 19.54 -7.61
N ASN A 9 -55.39 19.32 -8.93
CA ASN A 9 -54.35 19.84 -9.81
C ASN A 9 -54.43 21.37 -9.97
N SER A 10 -55.63 21.94 -9.99
CA SER A 10 -55.84 23.40 -10.05
C SER A 10 -55.33 24.11 -8.78
N ASP A 11 -55.70 23.62 -7.60
CA ASP A 11 -55.29 24.21 -6.32
C ASP A 11 -53.77 24.14 -6.10
N ASN A 12 -53.15 23.02 -6.50
CA ASN A 12 -51.71 22.85 -6.43
C ASN A 12 -50.96 23.82 -7.35
N GLN A 13 -51.47 24.05 -8.57
CA GLN A 13 -50.89 25.01 -9.50
C GLN A 13 -50.98 26.45 -9.00
N GLU A 14 -52.10 26.82 -8.36
CA GLU A 14 -52.26 28.16 -7.79
C GLU A 14 -51.31 28.39 -6.60
N LYS A 15 -51.13 27.38 -5.75
CA LYS A 15 -50.17 27.43 -4.65
C LYS A 15 -48.73 27.58 -5.15
N LEU A 16 -48.34 26.83 -6.18
CA LEU A 16 -47.01 26.94 -6.82
C LEU A 16 -46.79 28.34 -7.40
N ASN A 17 -47.79 28.92 -8.05
CA ASN A 17 -47.70 30.29 -8.58
C ASN A 17 -47.51 31.33 -7.47
N ARG A 18 -48.22 31.20 -6.35
CA ARG A 18 -48.05 32.10 -5.18
C ARG A 18 -46.64 31.98 -4.60
N LEU A 19 -46.12 30.75 -4.45
CA LEU A 19 -44.76 30.52 -3.94
C LEU A 19 -43.69 31.07 -4.89
N TRP A 20 -43.86 30.86 -6.19
CA TRP A 20 -42.96 31.42 -7.20
C TRP A 20 -42.88 32.95 -7.13
N ASN A 21 -44.02 33.64 -7.01
CA ASN A 21 -44.02 35.10 -6.92
C ASN A 21 -43.31 35.60 -5.65
N LYS A 22 -43.49 34.92 -4.51
CA LYS A 22 -42.75 35.24 -3.27
C LYS A 22 -41.24 35.10 -3.45
N LEU A 23 -40.78 34.06 -4.15
CA LEU A 23 -39.36 33.87 -4.44
C LEU A 23 -38.79 35.01 -5.30
N LEU A 24 -39.57 35.51 -6.27
CA LEU A 24 -39.15 36.67 -7.07
C LEU A 24 -38.99 37.93 -6.22
N GLU A 25 -39.90 38.18 -5.27
CA GLU A 25 -39.85 39.35 -4.38
C GLU A 25 -38.64 39.33 -3.44
N HIS A 26 -38.21 38.15 -2.98
CA HIS A 26 -37.10 38.00 -2.02
C HIS A 26 -35.71 37.94 -2.67
N GLY A 27 -35.64 38.01 -4.00
CA GLY A 27 -34.39 37.87 -4.76
C GLY A 27 -34.05 36.41 -5.02
N ILE A 28 -34.15 36.01 -6.28
CA ILE A 28 -33.89 34.64 -6.71
C ILE A 28 -32.44 34.49 -7.21
N THR A 29 -31.74 33.46 -6.73
CA THR A 29 -30.34 33.20 -7.09
C THR A 29 -30.22 32.07 -8.11
N ASN A 30 -29.03 31.94 -8.71
CA ASN A 30 -28.67 30.83 -9.58
C ASN A 30 -28.90 29.46 -8.90
N GLU A 31 -28.50 29.33 -7.64
CA GLU A 31 -28.62 28.09 -6.86
C GLU A 31 -30.09 27.70 -6.62
N ILE A 32 -30.91 28.66 -6.20
CA ILE A 32 -32.36 28.44 -6.00
C ILE A 32 -33.02 28.01 -7.33
N LEU A 33 -32.64 28.64 -8.43
CA LEU A 33 -33.19 28.28 -9.74
C LEU A 33 -32.76 26.87 -10.17
N CYS A 34 -31.50 26.49 -9.96
CA CYS A 34 -31.02 25.13 -10.23
C CYS A 34 -31.78 24.08 -9.41
N ASP A 35 -32.04 24.36 -8.13
CA ASP A 35 -32.83 23.47 -7.26
C ASP A 35 -34.26 23.30 -7.78
N ILE A 36 -34.93 24.41 -8.15
CA ILE A 36 -36.28 24.35 -8.72
C ILE A 36 -36.29 23.59 -10.05
N ILE A 37 -35.30 23.81 -10.93
CA ILE A 37 -35.17 23.10 -12.22
C ILE A 37 -35.04 21.59 -12.00
N ALA A 38 -34.24 21.17 -11.02
CA ALA A 38 -34.02 19.77 -10.71
C ALA A 38 -35.24 19.11 -10.06
N ASN A 39 -35.83 19.78 -9.07
CA ASN A 39 -36.75 19.12 -8.13
C ASN A 39 -38.21 19.47 -8.35
N THR A 40 -38.53 20.48 -9.19
CA THR A 40 -39.92 20.95 -9.40
C THR A 40 -40.29 21.00 -10.88
N GLU A 41 -40.67 19.84 -11.43
CA GLU A 41 -41.03 19.70 -12.85
C GLU A 41 -42.04 20.74 -13.38
N PRO A 42 -43.15 21.07 -12.68
CA PRO A 42 -44.11 22.06 -13.15
C PRO A 42 -43.54 23.48 -13.27
N LEU A 43 -42.48 23.80 -12.52
CA LEU A 43 -41.83 25.11 -12.54
C LEU A 43 -40.53 25.12 -13.35
N ARG A 44 -40.09 23.96 -13.87
CA ARG A 44 -38.78 23.77 -14.49
C ARG A 44 -38.53 24.75 -15.63
N GLU A 45 -39.47 24.87 -16.57
CA GLU A 45 -39.31 25.77 -17.72
C GLU A 45 -39.28 27.24 -17.27
N ARG A 46 -40.15 27.61 -16.33
CA ARG A 46 -40.21 28.98 -15.79
C ARG A 46 -38.90 29.34 -15.06
N ALA A 47 -38.35 28.40 -14.30
CA ALA A 47 -37.07 28.54 -13.61
C ALA A 47 -35.90 28.60 -14.59
N TRP A 48 -35.91 27.78 -15.65
CA TRP A 48 -34.93 27.84 -16.71
C TRP A 48 -34.90 29.20 -17.40
N GLN A 49 -36.06 29.73 -17.82
CA GLN A 49 -36.14 31.06 -18.43
C GLN A 49 -35.63 32.15 -17.49
N LYS A 50 -36.03 32.10 -16.21
CA LYS A 50 -35.57 33.07 -15.23
C LYS A 50 -34.05 33.00 -15.01
N LEU A 51 -33.48 31.80 -15.05
CA LEU A 51 -32.04 31.59 -14.95
C LEU A 51 -31.29 32.20 -16.14
N LEU A 52 -31.84 32.09 -17.34
CA LEU A 52 -31.29 32.75 -18.53
C LEU A 52 -31.31 34.28 -18.41
N GLU A 53 -32.41 34.85 -17.90
CA GLU A 53 -32.54 36.30 -17.71
C GLU A 53 -31.49 36.88 -16.76
N ILE A 54 -31.20 36.18 -15.65
CA ILE A 54 -30.25 36.68 -14.64
C ILE A 54 -28.79 36.39 -14.99
N GLY A 55 -28.52 35.65 -16.08
CA GLY A 55 -27.20 35.20 -16.47
C GLY A 55 -26.77 33.95 -15.68
N PRO A 56 -26.86 32.74 -16.28
CA PRO A 56 -26.43 31.53 -15.60
C PRO A 56 -24.91 31.53 -15.44
N SER A 57 -24.44 31.16 -14.24
CA SER A 57 -23.02 30.86 -14.02
C SER A 57 -22.62 29.54 -14.69
N ASN A 58 -21.34 29.35 -14.99
CA ASN A 58 -20.85 28.07 -15.51
C ASN A 58 -21.18 26.89 -14.57
N ASN A 59 -21.15 27.10 -13.25
CA ASN A 59 -21.50 26.06 -12.27
C ASN A 59 -22.97 25.64 -12.40
N SER A 60 -23.86 26.61 -12.60
CA SER A 60 -25.28 26.39 -12.84
C SER A 60 -25.52 25.60 -14.12
N LEU A 61 -24.83 25.97 -15.21
CA LEU A 61 -24.91 25.28 -16.49
C LEU A 61 -24.36 23.86 -16.40
N ARG A 62 -23.23 23.66 -15.72
CA ARG A 62 -22.64 22.35 -15.45
C ARG A 62 -23.62 21.45 -14.71
N TYR A 63 -24.23 21.95 -13.64
CA TYR A 63 -25.23 21.21 -12.85
C TYR A 63 -26.42 20.78 -13.71
N ILE A 64 -26.94 21.68 -14.55
CA ILE A 64 -28.06 21.37 -15.45
C ILE A 64 -27.65 20.34 -16.51
N ILE A 65 -26.45 20.45 -17.09
CA ILE A 65 -25.92 19.47 -18.05
C ILE A 65 -25.78 18.08 -17.42
N GLU A 66 -25.34 18.02 -16.16
CA GLU A 66 -25.13 16.78 -15.42
C GLU A 66 -26.46 16.07 -15.13
N HIS A 67 -27.45 16.80 -14.60
CA HIS A 67 -28.63 16.18 -14.01
C HIS A 67 -29.92 16.27 -14.82
N ILE A 68 -30.01 17.16 -15.82
CA ILE A 68 -31.29 17.49 -16.48
C ILE A 68 -31.24 17.19 -17.98
N ASP A 69 -31.63 15.97 -18.35
CA ASP A 69 -31.59 15.47 -19.74
C ASP A 69 -32.25 16.41 -20.75
N SER A 70 -33.44 16.94 -20.41
CA SER A 70 -34.23 17.78 -21.32
C SER A 70 -33.63 19.15 -21.60
N LEU A 71 -32.78 19.67 -20.69
CA LEU A 71 -32.14 20.98 -20.83
C LEU A 71 -30.66 20.89 -21.19
N ARG A 72 -30.08 19.68 -21.16
CA ARG A 72 -28.65 19.41 -21.35
C ARG A 72 -28.06 20.10 -22.58
N GLY A 73 -28.69 19.94 -23.74
CA GLY A 73 -28.21 20.53 -24.99
C GLY A 73 -28.19 22.07 -24.96
N ASN A 74 -29.26 22.68 -24.46
CA ASN A 74 -29.37 24.13 -24.37
C ASN A 74 -28.34 24.71 -23.39
N ALA A 75 -28.22 24.11 -22.20
CA ALA A 75 -27.23 24.50 -21.21
C ALA A 75 -25.80 24.36 -21.74
N TRP A 76 -25.51 23.32 -22.52
CA TRP A 76 -24.21 23.12 -23.16
C TRP A 76 -23.88 24.20 -24.19
N GLU A 77 -24.83 24.59 -25.05
CA GLU A 77 -24.60 25.66 -26.03
C GLU A 77 -24.29 27.00 -25.36
N ILE A 78 -24.92 27.29 -24.21
CA ILE A 78 -24.64 28.49 -23.44
C ILE A 78 -23.26 28.38 -22.79
N LEU A 79 -22.95 27.25 -22.15
CA LEU A 79 -21.66 27.04 -21.47
C LEU A 79 -20.50 27.20 -22.45
N LYS A 80 -20.60 26.64 -23.66
CA LYS A 80 -19.58 26.81 -24.72
C LYS A 80 -19.29 28.28 -25.03
N LYS A 81 -20.33 29.11 -25.11
CA LYS A 81 -20.18 30.56 -25.37
C LYS A 81 -19.50 31.28 -24.20
N GLN A 82 -19.65 30.77 -22.98
CA GLN A 82 -18.99 31.30 -21.78
C GLN A 82 -17.53 30.83 -21.62
N LYS A 83 -16.98 30.07 -22.58
CA LYS A 83 -15.59 29.56 -22.59
C LYS A 83 -15.30 28.75 -21.31
N PRO A 84 -15.81 27.50 -21.23
CA PRO A 84 -15.65 26.69 -20.03
C PRO A 84 -14.18 26.39 -19.78
N SER A 85 -13.80 26.37 -18.51
CA SER A 85 -12.52 25.90 -18.00
C SER A 85 -12.33 24.38 -18.22
N ASN A 86 -11.09 23.91 -18.10
CA ASN A 86 -10.80 22.49 -18.12
C ASN A 86 -11.56 21.71 -17.04
N TYR A 87 -11.75 22.29 -15.85
CA TYR A 87 -12.50 21.65 -14.77
C TYR A 87 -13.94 21.36 -15.19
N GLU A 88 -14.63 22.35 -15.76
CA GLU A 88 -15.99 22.18 -16.25
C GLU A 88 -16.05 21.15 -17.39
N LEU A 89 -15.11 21.22 -18.34
CA LEU A 89 -15.04 20.25 -19.43
C LEU A 89 -14.78 18.83 -18.94
N LYS A 90 -13.95 18.64 -17.91
CA LYS A 90 -13.71 17.32 -17.29
C LYS A 90 -14.99 16.75 -16.69
N ASN A 91 -15.74 17.57 -15.97
CA ASN A 91 -17.04 17.16 -15.41
C ASN A 91 -18.02 16.76 -16.52
N ILE A 92 -18.08 17.51 -17.63
CA ILE A 92 -18.96 17.14 -18.76
C ILE A 92 -18.50 15.82 -19.39
N ILE A 93 -17.19 15.60 -19.55
CA ILE A 93 -16.64 14.34 -20.07
C ILE A 93 -17.02 13.15 -19.17
N GLU A 94 -16.96 13.35 -17.86
CA GLU A 94 -17.22 12.33 -16.85
C GLU A 94 -18.70 11.96 -16.79
N TYR A 95 -19.58 12.95 -16.62
CA TYR A 95 -20.97 12.72 -16.26
C TYR A 95 -21.98 12.86 -17.42
N ALA A 96 -21.64 13.54 -18.50
CA ALA A 96 -22.57 13.79 -19.61
C ALA A 96 -22.15 13.04 -20.89
N GLU A 97 -22.44 11.74 -20.92
CA GLU A 97 -22.10 10.84 -22.04
C GLU A 97 -22.43 11.40 -23.44
N PRO A 98 -23.63 11.97 -23.69
CA PRO A 98 -23.97 12.50 -25.01
C PRO A 98 -23.05 13.64 -25.48
N LEU A 99 -22.45 14.39 -24.55
CA LEU A 99 -21.61 15.56 -24.84
C LEU A 99 -20.11 15.25 -24.75
N ARG A 100 -19.75 14.07 -24.22
CA ARG A 100 -18.39 13.66 -23.89
C ARG A 100 -17.39 13.91 -25.02
N LYS A 101 -17.71 13.48 -26.25
CA LYS A 101 -16.81 13.64 -27.41
C LYS A 101 -16.59 15.10 -27.79
N GLU A 102 -17.59 15.96 -27.63
CA GLU A 102 -17.46 17.38 -27.94
C GLU A 102 -16.68 18.12 -26.84
N ALA A 103 -17.01 17.85 -25.57
CA ALA A 103 -16.28 18.38 -24.42
C ALA A 103 -14.81 17.99 -24.46
N TRP A 104 -14.50 16.74 -24.84
CA TRP A 104 -13.14 16.27 -25.07
C TRP A 104 -12.41 17.08 -26.15
N LYS A 105 -13.03 17.32 -27.31
CA LYS A 105 -12.43 18.15 -28.37
C LYS A 105 -12.13 19.57 -27.90
N LEU A 106 -13.00 20.15 -27.06
CA LEU A 106 -12.76 21.47 -26.48
C LEU A 106 -11.62 21.44 -25.47
N LEU A 107 -11.56 20.41 -24.62
CA LEU A 107 -10.48 20.24 -23.64
C LEU A 107 -9.13 20.13 -24.35
N LEU A 108 -9.05 19.34 -25.43
CA LEU A 108 -7.83 19.22 -26.24
C LEU A 108 -7.35 20.57 -26.79
N LYS A 109 -8.25 21.44 -27.23
CA LYS A 109 -7.91 22.80 -27.68
C LYS A 109 -7.34 23.66 -26.55
N GLN A 110 -7.73 23.40 -25.31
CA GLN A 110 -7.24 24.08 -24.11
C GLN A 110 -5.94 23.49 -23.55
N LYS A 111 -5.37 22.46 -24.21
CA LYS A 111 -4.12 21.79 -23.82
C LYS A 111 -4.22 21.20 -22.39
N PRO A 112 -4.87 20.04 -22.22
CA PRO A 112 -5.03 19.43 -20.90
C PRO A 112 -3.67 19.09 -20.30
N THR A 113 -3.59 19.23 -18.98
CA THR A 113 -2.47 18.84 -18.15
C THR A 113 -2.31 17.32 -18.09
N ASN A 114 -1.15 16.86 -17.64
CA ASN A 114 -0.92 15.44 -17.39
C ASN A 114 -1.91 14.84 -16.38
N TYR A 115 -2.30 15.60 -15.36
CA TYR A 115 -3.27 15.16 -14.36
C TYR A 115 -4.64 14.89 -14.98
N GLU A 116 -5.14 15.84 -15.78
CA GLU A 116 -6.43 15.71 -16.47
C GLU A 116 -6.41 14.54 -17.47
N LEU A 117 -5.33 14.36 -18.22
CA LEU A 117 -5.17 13.23 -19.13
C LEU A 117 -5.14 11.89 -18.38
N ARG A 118 -4.41 11.81 -17.26
CA ARG A 118 -4.31 10.61 -16.43
C ARG A 118 -5.68 10.23 -15.87
N ASP A 119 -6.44 11.22 -15.40
CA ASP A 119 -7.76 11.01 -14.83
C ASP A 119 -8.76 10.50 -15.87
N ILE A 120 -8.82 11.16 -17.03
CA ILE A 120 -9.63 10.72 -18.17
C ILE A 120 -9.23 9.31 -18.61
N ALA A 121 -7.92 9.04 -18.70
CA ALA A 121 -7.45 7.75 -19.15
C ALA A 121 -7.79 6.60 -18.19
N ARG A 122 -7.86 6.87 -16.88
CA ARG A 122 -8.25 5.87 -15.88
C ARG A 122 -9.74 5.57 -15.91
N TYR A 123 -10.57 6.62 -15.92
CA TYR A 123 -12.00 6.47 -15.62
C TYR A 123 -12.91 6.51 -16.85
N ILE A 124 -12.46 7.03 -17.99
CA ILE A 124 -13.30 7.26 -19.17
C ILE A 124 -12.90 6.31 -20.29
N GLU A 125 -13.49 5.11 -20.29
CA GLU A 125 -13.16 4.03 -21.22
C GLU A 125 -13.17 4.45 -22.71
N PRO A 126 -14.17 5.20 -23.22
CA PRO A 126 -14.19 5.60 -24.64
C PRO A 126 -13.05 6.53 -25.06
N LEU A 127 -12.38 7.19 -24.11
CA LEU A 127 -11.29 8.15 -24.36
C LEU A 127 -9.94 7.64 -23.86
N ARG A 128 -9.91 6.47 -23.23
CA ARG A 128 -8.75 5.92 -22.50
C ARG A 128 -7.48 5.89 -23.35
N ASP A 129 -7.57 5.26 -24.52
CA ASP A 129 -6.40 5.05 -25.39
C ASP A 129 -5.85 6.35 -25.95
N GLU A 130 -6.73 7.29 -26.32
CA GLU A 130 -6.32 8.59 -26.83
C GLU A 130 -5.66 9.41 -25.72
N ALA A 131 -6.24 9.43 -24.52
CA ALA A 131 -5.69 10.14 -23.37
C ALA A 131 -4.31 9.61 -22.96
N TRP A 132 -4.10 8.28 -22.93
CA TRP A 132 -2.77 7.71 -22.67
C TRP A 132 -1.76 8.05 -23.76
N LYS A 133 -2.15 7.98 -25.04
CA LYS A 133 -1.27 8.37 -26.16
C LYS A 133 -0.87 9.84 -26.09
N LEU A 134 -1.80 10.72 -25.71
CA LEU A 134 -1.53 12.13 -25.54
C LEU A 134 -0.60 12.39 -24.35
N LEU A 135 -0.87 11.76 -23.20
CA LEU A 135 -0.03 11.88 -22.01
C LEU A 135 1.42 11.49 -22.33
N LEU A 136 1.60 10.39 -23.05
CA LEU A 136 2.92 9.90 -23.45
C LEU A 136 3.66 10.87 -24.38
N LYS A 137 2.93 11.59 -25.25
CA LYS A 137 3.47 12.60 -26.17
C LYS A 137 3.85 13.90 -25.49
N GLN A 138 3.28 14.21 -24.33
CA GLN A 138 3.63 15.39 -23.54
C GLN A 138 4.96 15.19 -22.79
N LYS A 139 5.09 15.77 -21.60
CA LYS A 139 6.20 15.57 -20.66
C LYS A 139 5.70 14.75 -19.46
N PRO A 140 5.47 13.43 -19.62
CA PRO A 140 4.98 12.59 -18.52
C PRO A 140 6.04 12.48 -17.42
N THR A 141 5.59 12.35 -16.17
CA THR A 141 6.47 12.04 -15.03
C THR A 141 6.86 10.56 -15.02
N ASN A 142 7.86 10.15 -14.22
CA ASN A 142 8.15 8.73 -14.02
C ASN A 142 6.92 7.95 -13.52
N SER A 143 6.12 8.53 -12.63
CA SER A 143 4.86 7.91 -12.16
C SER A 143 3.85 7.69 -13.30
N ASP A 144 3.71 8.66 -14.21
CA ASP A 144 2.88 8.50 -15.42
C ASP A 144 3.38 7.34 -16.29
N LEU A 145 4.70 7.30 -16.50
CA LEU A 145 5.33 6.28 -17.33
C LEU A 145 5.21 4.89 -16.73
N LEU A 146 5.46 4.72 -15.43
CA LEU A 146 5.28 3.45 -14.71
C LEU A 146 3.84 2.93 -14.85
N PHE A 147 2.86 3.82 -14.74
CA PHE A 147 1.46 3.44 -14.92
C PHE A 147 1.18 2.96 -16.35
N ILE A 148 1.65 3.70 -17.35
CA ILE A 148 1.52 3.30 -18.76
C ILE A 148 2.21 1.96 -19.02
N ILE A 149 3.44 1.77 -18.50
CA ILE A 149 4.21 0.54 -18.67
C ILE A 149 3.47 -0.67 -18.08
N ARG A 150 2.89 -0.50 -16.88
CA ARG A 150 2.19 -1.58 -16.18
C ARG A 150 0.85 -1.93 -16.81
N TYR A 151 0.06 -0.93 -17.20
CA TYR A 151 -1.36 -1.14 -17.53
C TYR A 151 -1.73 -0.93 -19.00
N VAL A 152 -0.85 -0.35 -19.82
CA VAL A 152 -1.16 0.01 -21.21
C VAL A 152 -0.20 -0.69 -22.15
N GLU A 153 -0.47 -1.97 -22.38
CA GLU A 153 0.38 -2.86 -23.18
C GLU A 153 0.82 -2.27 -24.54
N PRO A 154 -0.08 -1.68 -25.36
CA PRO A 154 0.32 -1.12 -26.66
C PRO A 154 1.35 0.02 -26.57
N LEU A 155 1.43 0.71 -25.44
CA LEU A 155 2.33 1.84 -25.21
C LEU A 155 3.55 1.49 -24.37
N ARG A 156 3.59 0.28 -23.79
CA ARG A 156 4.59 -0.17 -22.83
C ARG A 156 6.02 0.09 -23.29
N LYS A 157 6.36 -0.32 -24.51
CA LYS A 157 7.71 -0.21 -25.07
C LYS A 157 8.15 1.25 -25.24
N GLU A 158 7.24 2.13 -25.66
CA GLU A 158 7.54 3.55 -25.83
C GLU A 158 7.69 4.25 -24.47
N ALA A 159 6.79 3.95 -23.52
CA ALA A 159 6.86 4.46 -22.17
C ALA A 159 8.14 4.03 -21.44
N TRP A 160 8.56 2.77 -21.60
CA TRP A 160 9.83 2.27 -21.08
C TRP A 160 11.04 3.04 -21.64
N LYS A 161 11.10 3.24 -22.96
CA LYS A 161 12.16 4.04 -23.59
C LYS A 161 12.19 5.48 -23.07
N LYS A 162 11.03 6.08 -22.82
CA LYS A 162 10.93 7.43 -22.24
C LYS A 162 11.39 7.43 -20.78
N LEU A 163 11.01 6.43 -19.99
CA LEU A 163 11.42 6.29 -18.60
C LEU A 163 12.94 6.21 -18.49
N LEU A 164 13.58 5.35 -19.30
CA LEU A 164 15.03 5.23 -19.33
C LEU A 164 15.75 6.54 -19.67
N LYS A 165 15.16 7.38 -20.54
CA LYS A 165 15.69 8.71 -20.86
C LYS A 165 15.51 9.74 -19.73
N GLN A 166 14.58 9.48 -18.80
CA GLN A 166 14.35 10.29 -17.62
C GLN A 166 15.16 9.82 -16.40
N GLU A 167 16.11 8.89 -16.60
CA GLU A 167 16.99 8.36 -15.55
C GLU A 167 16.20 7.82 -14.33
N PRO A 168 15.57 6.64 -14.46
CA PRO A 168 14.73 6.08 -13.40
C PRO A 168 15.53 5.81 -12.13
N ILE A 169 14.90 6.02 -10.98
CA ILE A 169 15.51 5.69 -9.68
C ILE A 169 15.37 4.20 -9.37
N LYS A 170 16.03 3.73 -8.31
CA LYS A 170 15.96 2.33 -7.87
C LYS A 170 14.51 1.84 -7.70
N ASP A 171 13.66 2.64 -7.08
CA ASP A 171 12.25 2.28 -6.83
C ASP A 171 11.43 2.16 -8.12
N ASP A 172 11.71 3.00 -9.13
CA ASP A 172 11.08 2.89 -10.44
C ASP A 172 11.42 1.53 -11.07
N LEU A 173 12.68 1.11 -10.99
CA LEU A 173 13.13 -0.18 -11.53
C LEU A 173 12.60 -1.36 -10.71
N LYS A 174 12.56 -1.26 -9.38
CA LYS A 174 11.92 -2.26 -8.50
C LYS A 174 10.46 -2.48 -8.91
N HIS A 175 9.74 -1.41 -9.18
CA HIS A 175 8.35 -1.49 -9.65
C HIS A 175 8.22 -2.29 -10.95
N ILE A 176 9.08 -2.00 -11.93
CA ILE A 176 9.06 -2.73 -13.22
C ILE A 176 9.42 -4.21 -13.03
N ILE A 177 10.44 -4.51 -12.22
CA ILE A 177 10.87 -5.88 -11.95
C ILE A 177 9.72 -6.72 -11.34
N ASN A 178 9.02 -6.14 -10.36
CA ASN A 178 7.97 -6.83 -9.62
C ASN A 178 6.70 -7.05 -10.46
N PHE A 179 6.32 -6.07 -11.29
CA PHE A 179 4.99 -6.06 -11.90
C PHE A 179 4.94 -6.20 -13.42
N VAL A 180 6.08 -6.14 -14.12
CA VAL A 180 6.10 -6.06 -15.59
C VAL A 180 7.05 -7.09 -16.18
N GLU A 181 6.57 -8.32 -16.28
CA GLU A 181 7.33 -9.48 -16.76
C GLU A 181 8.11 -9.25 -18.07
N PRO A 182 7.52 -8.65 -19.14
CA PRO A 182 8.24 -8.46 -20.39
C PRO A 182 9.46 -7.53 -20.31
N LEU A 183 9.56 -6.72 -19.25
CA LEU A 183 10.66 -5.76 -19.04
C LEU A 183 11.53 -6.13 -17.84
N ARG A 184 11.19 -7.21 -17.12
CA ARG A 184 11.81 -7.59 -15.85
C ARG A 184 13.32 -7.72 -15.94
N GLU A 185 13.80 -8.47 -16.93
CA GLU A 185 15.24 -8.73 -17.13
C GLU A 185 16.01 -7.46 -17.48
N GLU A 186 15.46 -6.61 -18.35
CA GLU A 186 16.12 -5.35 -18.72
C GLU A 186 16.18 -4.39 -17.51
N ALA A 187 15.09 -4.28 -16.76
CA ALA A 187 15.03 -3.49 -15.54
C ALA A 187 15.99 -4.02 -14.46
N TRP A 188 16.11 -5.35 -14.32
CA TRP A 188 17.07 -5.99 -13.42
C TRP A 188 18.51 -5.61 -13.76
N ILE A 189 18.91 -5.70 -15.03
CA ILE A 189 20.27 -5.31 -15.47
C ILE A 189 20.56 -3.84 -15.15
N LYS A 190 19.58 -2.95 -15.41
CA LYS A 190 19.71 -1.52 -15.08
C LYS A 190 19.83 -1.30 -13.58
N PHE A 191 19.02 -2.01 -12.79
CA PHE A 191 19.01 -1.95 -11.34
C PHE A 191 20.35 -2.37 -10.74
N LEU A 192 20.93 -3.47 -11.23
CA LEU A 192 22.26 -3.93 -10.82
C LEU A 192 23.35 -2.88 -11.12
N GLY A 193 23.23 -2.18 -12.25
CA GLY A 193 24.12 -1.06 -12.60
C GLY A 193 24.09 0.10 -11.60
N MET A 194 23.02 0.22 -10.80
CA MET A 194 22.88 1.23 -9.75
C MET A 194 23.45 0.79 -8.38
N LYS A 195 24.19 -0.33 -8.33
CA LYS A 195 24.80 -0.89 -7.10
C LYS A 195 23.75 -1.04 -5.97
N PRO A 196 22.85 -2.03 -6.09
CA PRO A 196 21.87 -2.30 -5.05
C PRO A 196 22.52 -2.83 -3.78
N SER A 197 21.90 -2.53 -2.64
CA SER A 197 22.35 -3.00 -1.32
C SER A 197 22.02 -4.49 -1.12
N ASN A 198 22.61 -5.11 -0.09
CA ASN A 198 22.23 -6.47 0.33
C ASN A 198 20.74 -6.56 0.68
N TYR A 199 20.20 -5.54 1.36
CA TYR A 199 18.78 -5.45 1.68
C TYR A 199 17.92 -5.51 0.41
N ASP A 200 18.26 -4.71 -0.61
CA ASP A 200 17.55 -4.72 -1.89
C ASP A 200 17.56 -6.12 -2.53
N LEU A 201 18.71 -6.81 -2.51
CA LEU A 201 18.83 -8.15 -3.07
C LEU A 201 18.05 -9.18 -2.26
N CYS A 202 18.00 -9.06 -0.94
CA CYS A 202 17.20 -9.92 -0.06
C CYS A 202 15.71 -9.80 -0.38
N GLU A 203 15.19 -8.59 -0.65
CA GLU A 203 13.81 -8.38 -1.10
C GLU A 203 13.52 -9.18 -2.39
N PHE A 204 14.41 -9.11 -3.38
CA PHE A 204 14.23 -9.85 -4.63
C PHE A 204 14.32 -11.37 -4.48
N ILE A 205 15.22 -11.85 -3.63
CA ILE A 205 15.34 -13.29 -3.31
C ILE A 205 14.03 -13.82 -2.73
N LYS A 206 13.43 -13.04 -1.83
CA LYS A 206 12.17 -13.38 -1.17
C LYS A 206 10.99 -13.32 -2.14
N ASP A 207 10.81 -12.19 -2.81
CA ASP A 207 9.52 -11.85 -3.44
C ASP A 207 9.49 -12.07 -4.97
N VAL A 208 10.63 -12.25 -5.64
CA VAL A 208 10.70 -12.34 -7.11
C VAL A 208 11.35 -13.63 -7.56
N GLU A 209 10.53 -14.69 -7.60
CA GLU A 209 10.96 -16.04 -7.97
C GLU A 209 11.81 -16.12 -9.25
N PRO A 210 11.45 -15.48 -10.39
CA PRO A 210 12.25 -15.57 -11.62
C PRO A 210 13.67 -14.98 -11.50
N LEU A 211 13.90 -14.09 -10.54
CA LEU A 211 15.20 -13.46 -10.30
C LEU A 211 15.90 -13.97 -9.05
N ARG A 212 15.26 -14.85 -8.27
CA ARG A 212 15.74 -15.32 -6.97
C ARG A 212 17.19 -15.78 -7.00
N GLU A 213 17.52 -16.67 -7.94
CA GLU A 213 18.88 -17.20 -8.07
C GLU A 213 19.88 -16.12 -8.49
N LYS A 214 19.52 -15.23 -9.42
CA LYS A 214 20.38 -14.13 -9.86
C LYS A 214 20.66 -13.13 -8.73
N ALA A 215 19.63 -12.82 -7.94
CA ALA A 215 19.75 -11.95 -6.78
C ALA A 215 20.61 -12.59 -5.69
N TRP A 216 20.46 -13.91 -5.46
CA TRP A 216 21.30 -14.68 -4.56
C TRP A 216 22.78 -14.68 -4.95
N GLN A 217 23.09 -14.98 -6.21
CA GLN A 217 24.47 -14.92 -6.70
C GLN A 217 25.07 -13.52 -6.54
N LYS A 218 24.30 -12.48 -6.88
CA LYS A 218 24.74 -11.10 -6.69
C LYS A 218 24.98 -10.76 -5.21
N LEU A 219 24.15 -11.28 -4.31
CA LEU A 219 24.28 -11.06 -2.87
C LEU A 219 25.58 -11.69 -2.36
N LEU A 220 25.87 -12.93 -2.77
CA LEU A 220 27.11 -13.63 -2.44
C LEU A 220 28.35 -12.87 -2.92
N GLU A 221 28.33 -12.34 -4.15
CA GLU A 221 29.41 -11.50 -4.68
C GLU A 221 29.65 -10.23 -3.85
N GLN A 222 28.62 -9.72 -3.16
CA GLN A 222 28.74 -8.53 -2.31
C GLN A 222 29.23 -8.85 -0.89
N GLY A 223 29.26 -10.12 -0.49
CA GLY A 223 29.55 -10.53 0.88
C GLY A 223 28.37 -10.22 1.81
N PRO A 224 27.38 -11.12 1.91
CA PRO A 224 26.26 -10.92 2.84
C PRO A 224 26.74 -11.00 4.28
N ALA A 225 26.13 -10.19 5.15
CA ALA A 225 26.29 -10.36 6.59
C ALA A 225 25.53 -11.59 7.09
N ASN A 226 25.86 -12.09 8.28
CA ASN A 226 25.11 -13.18 8.92
C ASN A 226 23.62 -12.87 9.05
N SER A 227 23.26 -11.61 9.32
CA SER A 227 21.87 -11.16 9.41
C SER A 227 21.14 -11.30 8.07
N ASP A 228 21.77 -10.92 6.96
CA ASP A 228 21.22 -11.11 5.61
C ASP A 228 20.94 -12.61 5.37
N LEU A 229 21.91 -13.47 5.70
CA LEU A 229 21.78 -14.92 5.56
C LEU A 229 20.66 -15.49 6.44
N CYS A 230 20.54 -15.02 7.69
CA CYS A 230 19.45 -15.42 8.58
C CYS A 230 18.07 -15.10 7.98
N TYR A 231 17.91 -13.93 7.36
CA TYR A 231 16.67 -13.59 6.65
C TYR A 231 16.41 -14.50 5.46
N ILE A 232 17.43 -14.81 4.65
CA ILE A 232 17.28 -15.75 3.52
C ILE A 232 16.90 -17.16 4.01
N ILE A 233 17.56 -17.66 5.05
CA ILE A 233 17.26 -18.99 5.63
C ILE A 233 15.81 -19.08 6.11
N LYS A 234 15.32 -17.99 6.72
CA LYS A 234 13.95 -17.90 7.22
C LYS A 234 12.91 -17.80 6.08
N ASP A 235 13.10 -16.84 5.17
CA ASP A 235 12.05 -16.39 4.26
C ASP A 235 12.14 -17.01 2.84
N ALA A 236 13.29 -17.56 2.43
CA ALA A 236 13.52 -18.08 1.08
C ALA A 236 13.83 -19.58 1.09
N GLU A 237 12.78 -20.40 1.23
CA GLU A 237 12.87 -21.86 1.30
C GLU A 237 13.78 -22.51 0.25
N PRO A 238 13.70 -22.16 -1.06
CA PRO A 238 14.55 -22.80 -2.08
C PRO A 238 16.05 -22.58 -1.88
N LEU A 239 16.46 -21.53 -1.16
CA LEU A 239 17.86 -21.19 -0.89
C LEU A 239 18.27 -21.44 0.55
N ARG A 240 17.37 -21.97 1.38
CA ARG A 240 17.61 -22.16 2.82
C ARG A 240 18.86 -22.97 3.10
N GLY A 241 19.03 -24.09 2.40
CA GLY A 241 20.17 -24.98 2.60
C GLY A 241 21.50 -24.32 2.22
N THR A 242 21.56 -23.62 1.09
CA THR A 242 22.78 -22.94 0.64
C THR A 242 23.11 -21.75 1.53
N ALA A 243 22.13 -20.95 1.93
CA ALA A 243 22.32 -19.84 2.86
C ALA A 243 22.79 -20.31 4.25
N TRP A 244 22.25 -21.44 4.75
CA TRP A 244 22.71 -22.07 5.99
C TRP A 244 24.18 -22.48 5.92
N GLN A 245 24.61 -23.12 4.83
CA GLN A 245 26.02 -23.50 4.65
C GLN A 245 26.93 -22.26 4.56
N THR A 246 26.50 -21.22 3.85
CA THR A 246 27.24 -19.95 3.80
C THR A 246 27.38 -19.34 5.18
N LEU A 247 26.30 -19.31 5.98
CA LEU A 247 26.32 -18.79 7.34
C LEU A 247 27.32 -19.56 8.22
N LEU A 248 27.30 -20.90 8.15
CA LEU A 248 28.25 -21.75 8.87
C LEU A 248 29.70 -21.47 8.50
N MET A 249 30.00 -21.25 7.21
CA MET A 249 31.34 -20.91 6.75
C MET A 249 31.81 -19.52 7.23
N GLN A 250 30.88 -18.57 7.41
CA GLN A 250 31.18 -17.25 7.95
C GLN A 250 31.38 -17.24 9.47
N GLY A 251 30.94 -18.28 10.17
CA GLY A 251 30.97 -18.35 11.63
C GLY A 251 29.79 -17.60 12.24
N PRO A 252 28.64 -18.27 12.45
CA PRO A 252 27.49 -17.62 13.09
C PRO A 252 27.79 -17.34 14.56
N SER A 253 27.24 -16.23 15.07
CA SER A 253 27.19 -15.94 16.49
C SER A 253 26.09 -16.76 17.19
N ASN A 254 26.09 -16.79 18.52
CA ASN A 254 25.00 -17.38 19.29
C ASN A 254 23.66 -16.71 18.96
N GLU A 255 23.63 -15.38 18.73
CA GLU A 255 22.42 -14.65 18.36
C GLU A 255 21.86 -15.10 17.00
N ASP A 256 22.73 -15.29 16.00
CA ASP A 256 22.35 -15.83 14.68
C ASP A 256 21.72 -17.23 14.84
N LEU A 257 22.36 -18.10 15.63
CA LEU A 257 21.87 -19.46 15.87
C LEU A 257 20.54 -19.47 16.64
N LEU A 258 20.40 -18.63 17.66
CA LEU A 258 19.14 -18.45 18.40
C LEU A 258 18.02 -17.98 17.48
N PHE A 259 18.30 -17.06 16.57
CA PHE A 259 17.32 -16.62 15.57
C PHE A 259 16.84 -17.80 14.71
N ILE A 260 17.76 -18.62 14.19
CA ILE A 260 17.42 -19.81 13.40
C ILE A 260 16.62 -20.83 14.21
N ILE A 261 17.04 -21.12 15.45
CA ILE A 261 16.36 -22.04 16.37
C ILE A 261 14.90 -21.61 16.61
N ARG A 262 14.66 -20.30 16.75
CA ARG A 262 13.32 -19.76 17.06
C ARG A 262 12.41 -19.65 15.85
N HIS A 263 12.96 -19.46 14.66
CA HIS A 263 12.17 -19.07 13.49
C HIS A 263 12.19 -20.06 12.34
N VAL A 264 13.06 -21.07 12.36
CA VAL A 264 13.25 -21.99 11.24
C VAL A 264 13.22 -23.43 11.75
N GLU A 265 12.00 -23.97 11.85
CA GLU A 265 11.74 -25.32 12.35
C GLU A 265 12.61 -26.40 11.67
N PRO A 266 12.76 -26.44 10.33
CA PRO A 266 13.58 -27.47 9.67
C PRO A 266 15.06 -27.46 10.06
N LEU A 267 15.59 -26.35 10.57
CA LEU A 267 16.99 -26.19 10.96
C LEU A 267 17.22 -26.10 12.47
N THR A 268 16.14 -26.14 13.27
CA THR A 268 16.20 -25.94 14.73
C THR A 268 17.19 -26.88 15.40
N ARG A 269 17.18 -28.18 15.06
CA ARG A 269 18.11 -29.16 15.65
C ARG A 269 19.56 -28.95 15.23
N ALA A 270 19.80 -28.62 13.97
CA ALA A 270 21.16 -28.37 13.46
C ALA A 270 21.76 -27.10 14.09
N ALA A 271 20.97 -26.02 14.17
CA ALA A 271 21.39 -24.78 14.81
C ALA A 271 21.62 -24.94 16.32
N TRP A 272 20.78 -25.74 17.00
CA TRP A 272 20.98 -26.10 18.41
C TRP A 272 22.29 -26.84 18.65
N GLN A 273 22.60 -27.86 17.83
CA GLN A 273 23.87 -28.57 17.93
C GLN A 273 25.05 -27.63 17.73
N LYS A 274 24.97 -26.74 16.73
CA LYS A 274 26.02 -25.76 16.48
C LYS A 274 26.20 -24.78 17.65
N LEU A 275 25.10 -24.36 18.27
CA LEU A 275 25.13 -23.49 19.44
C LEU A 275 25.81 -24.18 20.62
N LEU A 276 25.49 -25.45 20.86
CA LEU A 276 26.13 -26.26 21.90
C LEU A 276 27.65 -26.39 21.69
N GLU A 277 28.10 -26.55 20.45
CA GLU A 277 29.54 -26.58 20.10
C GLU A 277 30.23 -25.25 20.42
N GLN A 278 29.53 -24.12 20.24
CA GLN A 278 30.06 -22.79 20.52
C GLN A 278 30.07 -22.45 22.02
N GLY A 279 29.27 -23.17 22.82
CA GLY A 279 29.11 -22.90 24.25
C GLY A 279 28.08 -21.80 24.50
N PRO A 280 26.78 -22.13 24.63
CA PRO A 280 25.77 -21.14 24.95
C PRO A 280 25.96 -20.60 26.37
N SER A 281 25.62 -19.33 26.55
CA SER A 281 25.50 -18.71 27.87
C SER A 281 24.22 -19.15 28.59
N ASN A 282 24.14 -18.88 29.91
CA ASN A 282 22.90 -19.10 30.67
C ASN A 282 21.72 -18.32 30.08
N ASP A 283 21.95 -17.10 29.59
CA ASP A 283 20.93 -16.28 28.93
C ASP A 283 20.42 -16.95 27.65
N ASP A 284 21.32 -17.44 26.79
CA ASP A 284 20.96 -18.16 25.56
C ASP A 284 20.08 -19.38 25.87
N LEU A 285 20.47 -20.15 26.90
CA LEU A 285 19.72 -21.31 27.35
C LEU A 285 18.37 -20.93 27.94
N CYS A 286 18.29 -19.85 28.73
CA CYS A 286 17.03 -19.33 29.27
C CYS A 286 16.04 -18.96 28.17
N TYR A 287 16.50 -18.31 27.09
CA TYR A 287 15.65 -18.00 25.94
C TYR A 287 15.14 -19.26 25.22
N ILE A 288 15.99 -20.28 25.06
CA ILE A 288 15.57 -21.55 24.44
C ILE A 288 14.56 -22.28 25.32
N ILE A 289 14.80 -22.34 26.63
CA ILE A 289 13.88 -22.97 27.58
C ILE A 289 12.52 -22.29 27.55
N LYS A 290 12.51 -20.97 27.45
CA LYS A 290 11.28 -20.18 27.38
C LYS A 290 10.53 -20.37 26.06
N ASP A 291 11.21 -20.17 24.93
CA ASP A 291 10.55 -19.95 23.64
C ASP A 291 10.51 -21.20 22.73
N VAL A 292 11.26 -22.27 23.03
CA VAL A 292 11.47 -23.40 22.11
C VAL A 292 11.13 -24.74 22.77
N GLU A 293 9.84 -25.07 22.75
CA GLU A 293 9.26 -26.29 23.35
C GLU A 293 10.07 -27.58 23.07
N PRO A 294 10.44 -27.90 21.81
CA PRO A 294 11.09 -29.18 21.50
C PRO A 294 12.50 -29.32 22.08
N LEU A 295 13.14 -28.22 22.48
CA LEU A 295 14.49 -28.19 23.03
C LEU A 295 14.51 -27.94 24.55
N ARG A 296 13.38 -27.57 25.14
CA ARG A 296 13.30 -27.07 26.52
C ARG A 296 14.00 -27.97 27.54
N SER A 297 13.65 -29.25 27.56
CA SER A 297 14.20 -30.21 28.53
C SER A 297 15.71 -30.43 28.35
N GLU A 298 16.22 -30.27 27.14
CA GLU A 298 17.64 -30.39 26.83
C GLU A 298 18.40 -29.13 27.27
N ALA A 299 17.88 -27.96 26.92
CA ALA A 299 18.43 -26.68 27.33
C ALA A 299 18.42 -26.50 28.86
N TRP A 300 17.35 -26.94 29.55
CA TRP A 300 17.29 -26.94 31.01
C TRP A 300 18.38 -27.80 31.65
N ARG A 301 18.61 -29.01 31.14
CA ARG A 301 19.71 -29.86 31.63
C ARG A 301 21.06 -29.22 31.39
N LYS A 302 21.26 -28.56 30.24
CA LYS A 302 22.51 -27.86 29.93
C LYS A 302 22.72 -26.66 30.86
N LEU A 303 21.66 -25.91 31.15
CA LEU A 303 21.69 -24.77 32.07
C LEU A 303 22.12 -25.22 33.48
N LEU A 304 21.52 -26.30 33.98
CA LEU A 304 21.90 -26.87 35.28
C LEU A 304 23.36 -27.33 35.35
N GLN A 305 23.94 -27.79 34.24
CA GLN A 305 25.36 -28.14 34.17
C GLN A 305 26.30 -26.92 34.19
N GLN A 306 25.78 -25.73 33.88
CA GLN A 306 26.53 -24.47 33.87
C GLN A 306 26.39 -23.70 35.19
N GLU A 307 25.78 -24.30 36.23
CA GLU A 307 25.56 -23.69 37.54
C GLU A 307 24.80 -22.35 37.42
N PRO A 308 23.47 -22.39 37.15
CA PRO A 308 22.70 -21.19 36.91
C PRO A 308 22.64 -20.28 38.14
N SER A 309 22.62 -18.98 37.91
CA SER A 309 22.43 -18.00 38.96
C SER A 309 20.98 -17.99 39.47
N ASN A 310 20.78 -17.40 40.65
CA ASN A 310 19.44 -17.13 41.17
C ASN A 310 18.58 -16.30 40.21
N GLU A 311 19.17 -15.40 39.41
CA GLU A 311 18.43 -14.63 38.41
C GLU A 311 17.98 -15.50 37.23
N ASP A 312 18.83 -16.42 36.76
CA ASP A 312 18.47 -17.40 35.73
C ASP A 312 17.28 -18.27 36.19
N LEU A 313 17.34 -18.77 37.43
CA LEU A 313 16.28 -19.59 38.02
C LEU A 313 14.98 -18.79 38.22
N LYS A 314 15.06 -17.53 38.66
CA LYS A 314 13.90 -16.62 38.76
C LYS A 314 13.28 -16.36 37.39
N PHE A 315 14.10 -16.19 36.35
CA PHE A 315 13.62 -16.01 34.98
C PHE A 315 12.80 -17.24 34.54
N ILE A 316 13.34 -18.45 34.73
CA ILE A 316 12.62 -19.70 34.41
C ILE A 316 11.33 -19.83 35.24
N PHE A 317 11.39 -19.59 36.55
CA PHE A 317 10.21 -19.61 37.43
C PHE A 317 9.09 -18.69 36.94
N LYS A 318 9.45 -17.48 36.48
CA LYS A 318 8.51 -16.46 36.05
C LYS A 318 7.87 -16.77 34.70
N TYR A 319 8.64 -17.33 33.76
CA TYR A 319 8.22 -17.42 32.36
C TYR A 319 7.93 -18.84 31.85
N VAL A 320 8.24 -19.88 32.62
CA VAL A 320 8.12 -21.28 32.16
C VAL A 320 7.34 -22.11 33.18
N ASP A 321 6.02 -22.17 33.01
CA ASP A 321 5.09 -22.80 33.96
C ASP A 321 5.44 -24.27 34.26
N SER A 322 5.83 -25.02 33.23
CA SER A 322 6.18 -26.44 33.37
C SER A 322 7.44 -26.68 34.21
N LEU A 323 8.31 -25.67 34.37
CA LEU A 323 9.54 -25.76 35.15
C LEU A 323 9.49 -24.95 36.47
N ARG A 324 8.35 -24.32 36.78
CA ARG A 324 8.23 -23.44 37.95
C ARG A 324 8.54 -24.15 39.27
N GLY A 325 7.99 -25.35 39.46
CA GLY A 325 8.22 -26.14 40.68
C GLY A 325 9.68 -26.51 40.88
N VAL A 326 10.35 -26.99 39.82
CA VAL A 326 11.75 -27.40 39.89
C VAL A 326 12.71 -26.21 40.03
N ALA A 327 12.38 -25.05 39.45
CA ALA A 327 13.14 -23.83 39.65
C ALA A 327 13.01 -23.30 41.10
N GLN A 328 11.80 -23.35 41.67
CA GLN A 328 11.55 -22.92 43.05
C GLN A 328 12.26 -23.79 44.09
N GLU A 329 12.25 -25.11 43.89
CA GLU A 329 12.97 -26.04 44.77
C GLU A 329 14.47 -25.74 44.81
N ARG A 330 15.07 -25.39 43.66
CA ARG A 330 16.49 -25.03 43.56
C ARG A 330 16.80 -23.70 44.25
N LEU A 331 15.99 -22.67 44.00
CA LEU A 331 16.09 -21.37 44.70
C LEU A 331 16.04 -21.53 46.23
N SER A 332 15.20 -22.44 46.72
CA SER A 332 15.05 -22.68 48.17
C SER A 332 16.30 -23.36 48.76
N LYS A 333 16.87 -24.35 48.07
CA LYS A 333 18.08 -25.06 48.51
C LYS A 333 19.33 -24.17 48.52
N GLU A 334 19.42 -23.20 47.62
CA GLU A 334 20.54 -22.23 47.62
C GLU A 334 20.42 -21.26 48.78
N LYS A 335 19.20 -20.81 49.09
CA LYS A 335 18.94 -19.97 50.26
C LYS A 335 19.34 -20.66 51.58
N ASP A 336 18.96 -21.93 51.74
CA ASP A 336 19.34 -22.73 52.91
C ASP A 336 20.87 -22.89 53.01
N ARG A 337 21.57 -23.04 51.87
CA ARG A 337 23.04 -23.12 51.84
C ARG A 337 23.71 -21.81 52.26
N ASP A 338 23.24 -20.67 51.74
CA ASP A 338 23.81 -19.37 52.06
C ASP A 338 23.58 -18.99 53.54
N GLU A 339 22.39 -19.28 54.08
CA GLU A 339 22.08 -19.11 55.51
C GLU A 339 23.04 -19.94 56.40
N ILE A 340 23.34 -21.20 56.02
CA ILE A 340 24.32 -22.05 56.73
C ILE A 340 25.75 -21.51 56.61
N LEU A 341 26.16 -21.01 55.44
CA LEU A 341 27.50 -20.47 55.22
C LEU A 341 27.74 -19.18 56.00
N ASP A 342 26.72 -18.32 56.14
CA ASP A 342 26.79 -17.11 56.93
C ASP A 342 26.85 -17.41 58.44
N GLU A 343 26.13 -18.43 58.91
CA GLU A 343 26.24 -18.91 60.30
C GLU A 343 27.66 -19.43 60.61
N ILE A 344 28.27 -20.20 59.69
CA ILE A 344 29.66 -20.69 59.84
C ILE A 344 30.67 -19.52 59.86
N ARG A 345 30.48 -18.50 59.02
CA ARG A 345 31.35 -17.31 58.98
C ARG A 345 31.21 -16.48 60.26
N GLY A 346 29.99 -16.35 60.80
CA GLY A 346 29.73 -15.69 62.08
C GLY A 346 30.34 -16.41 63.29
N LEU A 347 30.61 -17.73 63.18
CA LEU A 347 31.25 -18.53 64.22
C LEU A 347 32.79 -18.55 64.14
N THR A 348 33.38 -18.01 63.06
CA THR A 348 34.83 -18.01 62.81
C THR A 348 35.47 -16.61 62.83
N THR A 349 34.69 -15.59 63.21
CA THR A 349 35.13 -14.23 63.60
C THR A 349 35.00 -14.07 65.10
#